data_AF-A0A402A7Z8-F1
#
_entry.id   AF-A0A402A7Z8-F1
#
_cell.length_a   1.000
_cell.length_b   1.000
_cell.length_c   1.000
_cell.angle_alpha   90.00
_cell.angle_beta   90.00
_cell.angle_gamma   90.00
#
_symmetry.space_group_name_H-M   'P 1'
#
loop_
_entity.id
_entity.type
_entity.pdbx_description
1 polymer ?
#
loop_
_entity_poly.entity_id
_entity_poly.type
_entity_poly.pdbx_seq_one_letter_code
_entity_poly.pdbx_strand_id
1 'polypeptide(L)'
;MEKKRHVLSQQINGNYTCSVCLGDWKKEPSSLCPGAIRYLYGSWPEHLYTYTQLRRLKLKPLGEPEGCYFIQKAPYIRYLYNIQMAVPRRVPTDRQREAITKMRAALVQTYTCLRCGFYDSSHGRDKHHYLILGHCPGCRWEIQQKERQVEACLWAAEYIKKTSTWVVLDSETTGLGDSDEIIELAIVSASGAVVFSSLIQPQDPARHDLATHIHGITPEMLQTAPTFPEVWPTIKTILRRYRNVLVYNADFDRRLLRLTAERYGYRLPSAKWEDLMQPYAAYHGAWNSYYRSYTWQKLGTACDMLGVETPEGSHRATADAQSALGVLKALAARADSSDKDDSPLKTVALEASPPLGEIENEDHPF
;
A
#
# COMPACT_ATOMS: atom_id res chain seq x y z
N MET A 1 -6.32 -18.58 44.43
CA MET A 1 -6.80 -19.88 44.94
C MET A 1 -5.98 -21.00 44.36
N GLU A 2 -5.48 -21.88 45.22
CA GLU A 2 -4.86 -23.14 44.80
C GLU A 2 -5.95 -24.05 44.21
N LYS A 3 -5.87 -24.33 42.91
CA LYS A 3 -6.85 -25.20 42.25
C LYS A 3 -6.64 -26.63 42.75
N LYS A 4 -7.62 -27.17 43.47
CA LYS A 4 -7.56 -28.52 44.06
C LYS A 4 -8.26 -29.53 43.15
N ARG A 5 -7.95 -30.81 43.35
CA ARG A 5 -8.71 -31.90 42.72
C ARG A 5 -10.17 -31.86 43.17
N HIS A 6 -11.06 -32.37 42.33
CA HIS A 6 -12.47 -32.52 42.71
C HIS A 6 -12.60 -33.49 43.89
N VAL A 7 -13.46 -33.15 44.85
CA VAL A 7 -13.91 -34.09 45.89
C VAL A 7 -15.12 -34.80 45.34
N LEU A 8 -14.93 -36.02 44.82
CA LEU A 8 -15.92 -36.73 44.02
C LEU A 8 -16.70 -37.76 44.83
N SER A 9 -17.99 -37.86 44.53
CA SER A 9 -18.89 -38.93 44.95
C SER A 9 -19.60 -39.53 43.73
N GLN A 10 -19.67 -40.85 43.65
CA GLN A 10 -20.38 -41.55 42.59
C GLN A 10 -21.85 -41.72 42.95
N GLN A 11 -22.74 -41.32 42.05
CA GLN A 11 -24.19 -41.45 42.19
C GLN A 11 -24.67 -42.84 41.74
N ILE A 12 -25.90 -43.21 42.14
CA ILE A 12 -26.54 -44.50 41.81
C ILE A 12 -26.65 -44.71 40.29
N ASN A 13 -26.80 -43.63 39.52
CA ASN A 13 -26.85 -43.65 38.05
C ASN A 13 -25.47 -43.78 37.37
N GLY A 14 -24.38 -43.88 38.15
CA GLY A 14 -23.01 -43.98 37.65
C GLY A 14 -22.29 -42.65 37.40
N ASN A 15 -22.96 -41.50 37.54
CA ASN A 15 -22.33 -40.18 37.38
C ASN A 15 -21.44 -39.81 38.57
N TYR A 16 -20.41 -39.01 38.30
CA TYR A 16 -19.55 -38.40 39.30
C TYR A 16 -20.04 -37.00 39.61
N THR A 17 -20.22 -36.69 40.89
CA THR A 17 -20.53 -35.34 41.35
C THR A 17 -19.45 -34.82 42.27
N CYS A 18 -19.17 -33.51 42.20
CA CYS A 18 -18.23 -32.88 43.12
C CYS A 18 -18.97 -32.16 44.25
N SER A 19 -18.65 -32.47 45.51
CA SER A 19 -19.28 -31.82 46.68
C SER A 19 -18.93 -30.35 46.86
N VAL A 20 -17.87 -29.86 46.19
CA VAL A 20 -17.40 -28.47 46.29
C VAL A 20 -18.02 -27.58 45.21
N CYS A 21 -17.91 -27.97 43.94
CA CYS A 21 -18.42 -27.16 42.84
C CYS A 21 -19.78 -27.60 42.31
N LEU A 22 -20.35 -28.68 42.84
CA LEU A 22 -21.62 -29.27 42.40
C LEU A 22 -21.68 -29.64 40.92
N GLY A 23 -20.51 -29.82 40.28
CA GLY A 23 -20.44 -30.32 38.90
C GLY A 23 -20.83 -31.79 38.83
N ASP A 24 -21.42 -32.18 37.71
CA ASP A 24 -21.85 -33.55 37.39
C ASP A 24 -21.19 -33.99 36.06
N TRP A 25 -20.63 -35.20 36.05
CA TRP A 25 -19.96 -35.77 34.89
C TRP A 25 -20.24 -37.27 34.76
N LYS A 26 -20.43 -37.74 33.53
CA LYS A 26 -20.54 -39.19 33.23
C LYS A 26 -19.24 -39.97 33.43
N LYS A 27 -18.10 -39.28 33.49
CA LYS A 27 -16.76 -39.83 33.70
C LYS A 27 -16.01 -38.91 34.66
N GLU A 28 -15.00 -39.45 35.34
CA GLU A 28 -14.16 -38.66 36.24
C GLU A 28 -13.55 -37.44 35.49
N PRO A 29 -13.76 -36.21 35.98
CA PRO A 29 -13.24 -35.01 35.32
C PRO A 29 -11.72 -34.92 35.46
N SER A 30 -11.03 -34.66 34.35
CA SER A 30 -9.59 -34.37 34.33
C SER A 30 -9.25 -32.91 34.70
N SER A 31 -10.26 -32.04 34.76
CA SER A 31 -10.11 -30.65 35.17
C SER A 31 -9.88 -30.51 36.67
N LEU A 32 -9.31 -29.38 37.10
CA LEU A 32 -9.28 -29.02 38.51
C LEU A 32 -10.58 -28.37 38.95
N CYS A 33 -10.94 -28.55 40.22
CA CYS A 33 -12.11 -27.94 40.82
C CYS A 33 -11.95 -26.41 40.89
N PRO A 34 -12.97 -25.63 40.49
CA PRO A 34 -12.93 -24.18 40.62
C PRO A 34 -12.91 -23.69 42.08
N GLY A 35 -13.29 -24.54 43.03
CA GLY A 35 -13.36 -24.19 44.45
C GLY A 35 -14.59 -23.37 44.85
N ALA A 36 -15.56 -23.21 43.95
CA ALA A 36 -16.81 -22.47 44.16
C ALA A 36 -17.97 -23.19 43.46
N ILE A 37 -19.21 -22.94 43.91
CA ILE A 37 -20.43 -23.54 43.33
C ILE A 37 -20.55 -23.18 41.85
N ARG A 38 -20.78 -24.16 40.99
CA ARG A 38 -20.95 -23.96 39.55
C ARG A 38 -22.43 -23.73 39.22
N TYR A 39 -22.73 -22.58 38.65
CA TYR A 39 -24.05 -22.22 38.14
C TYR A 39 -24.12 -22.38 36.61
N LEU A 40 -25.33 -22.64 36.12
CA LEU A 40 -25.66 -22.43 34.71
C LEU A 40 -25.60 -20.94 34.39
N TYR A 41 -25.31 -20.60 33.13
CA TYR A 41 -25.23 -19.22 32.72
C TYR A 41 -26.57 -18.50 32.96
N GLY A 42 -26.55 -17.41 33.73
CA GLY A 42 -27.72 -16.63 34.09
C GLY A 42 -28.55 -17.19 35.25
N SER A 43 -28.16 -18.32 35.85
CA SER A 43 -28.95 -18.99 36.91
C SER A 43 -28.37 -18.85 38.32
N TRP A 44 -27.39 -17.96 38.51
CA TRP A 44 -26.85 -17.68 39.85
C TRP A 44 -27.73 -16.66 40.60
N PRO A 45 -27.73 -16.67 41.95
CA PRO A 45 -28.47 -15.71 42.75
C PRO A 45 -28.19 -14.24 42.39
N GLU A 46 -29.21 -13.38 42.51
CA GLU A 46 -29.11 -11.96 42.14
C GLU A 46 -28.02 -11.17 42.88
N HIS A 47 -27.63 -11.60 44.09
CA HIS A 47 -26.58 -10.96 44.88
C HIS A 47 -25.16 -11.35 44.45
N LEU A 48 -25.01 -12.29 43.50
CA LEU A 48 -23.71 -12.74 43.01
C LEU A 48 -23.30 -12.02 41.73
N TYR A 49 -22.19 -11.28 41.82
CA TYR A 49 -21.67 -10.42 40.78
C TYR A 49 -20.30 -10.93 40.31
N THR A 50 -20.05 -10.86 39.00
CA THR A 50 -18.70 -11.01 38.47
C THR A 50 -17.79 -9.86 38.94
N TYR A 51 -16.49 -10.11 38.94
CA TYR A 51 -15.51 -9.05 39.21
C TYR A 51 -15.71 -7.83 38.30
N THR A 52 -16.05 -8.03 37.03
CA THR A 52 -16.30 -6.95 36.06
C THR A 52 -17.53 -6.13 36.45
N GLN A 53 -18.62 -6.77 36.87
CA GLN A 53 -19.82 -6.05 37.33
C GLN A 53 -19.53 -5.26 38.62
N LEU A 54 -18.83 -5.85 39.60
CA LEU A 54 -18.40 -5.12 40.80
C LEU A 54 -17.50 -3.92 40.44
N ARG A 55 -16.56 -4.10 39.50
CA ARG A 55 -15.69 -3.01 39.03
C ARG A 55 -16.48 -1.85 38.42
N ARG A 56 -17.55 -2.10 37.68
CA ARG A 56 -18.43 -1.05 37.10
C ARG A 56 -19.12 -0.24 38.21
N LEU A 57 -19.46 -0.90 39.32
CA LEU A 57 -20.01 -0.26 40.52
C LEU A 57 -18.94 0.40 41.42
N LYS A 58 -17.67 0.48 40.98
CA LYS A 58 -16.53 0.97 41.78
C LYS A 58 -16.29 0.14 43.07
N LEU A 59 -16.70 -1.12 43.07
CA LEU A 59 -16.48 -2.10 44.15
C LEU A 59 -15.40 -3.12 43.77
N LYS A 60 -14.87 -3.82 44.77
CA LYS A 60 -14.03 -5.02 44.62
C LYS A 60 -14.52 -6.10 45.60
N PRO A 61 -14.36 -7.39 45.27
CA PRO A 61 -14.73 -8.45 46.20
C PRO A 61 -13.85 -8.41 47.46
N LEU A 62 -14.44 -8.80 48.58
CA LEU A 62 -13.76 -9.09 49.83
C LEU A 62 -13.94 -10.58 50.11
N GLY A 63 -12.85 -11.34 50.11
CA GLY A 63 -12.87 -12.79 50.31
C GLY A 63 -12.91 -13.61 49.02
N GLU A 64 -13.17 -14.91 49.21
CA GLU A 64 -13.17 -15.92 48.15
C GLU A 64 -14.49 -15.92 47.37
N PRO A 65 -14.50 -16.39 46.11
CA PRO A 65 -15.73 -16.46 45.31
C PRO A 65 -16.72 -17.48 45.86
N GLU A 66 -17.98 -17.09 45.96
CA GLU A 66 -19.08 -17.97 46.40
C GLU A 66 -19.67 -18.78 45.24
N GLY A 67 -19.40 -18.36 44.00
CA GLY A 67 -19.90 -19.04 42.82
C GLY A 67 -18.97 -18.92 41.62
N CYS A 68 -19.28 -19.68 40.59
CA CYS A 68 -18.68 -19.53 39.28
C CYS A 68 -19.61 -20.04 38.18
N TYR A 69 -19.33 -19.64 36.94
CA TYR A 69 -19.96 -20.24 35.76
C TYR A 69 -18.93 -20.40 34.64
N PHE A 70 -19.27 -21.24 33.66
CA PHE A 70 -18.40 -21.55 32.52
C PHE A 70 -18.93 -20.90 31.26
N ILE A 71 -18.06 -20.24 30.49
CA ILE A 71 -18.40 -19.68 29.18
C ILE A 71 -18.05 -20.70 28.11
N GLN A 72 -19.04 -21.16 27.34
CA GLN A 72 -18.83 -22.16 26.30
C GLN A 72 -17.98 -21.64 25.13
N LYS A 73 -18.17 -20.38 24.73
CA LYS A 73 -17.45 -19.76 23.60
C LYS A 73 -15.99 -19.38 23.91
N ALA A 74 -15.62 -19.31 25.18
CA ALA A 74 -14.26 -19.00 25.62
C ALA A 74 -14.02 -19.76 26.93
N PRO A 75 -13.27 -20.89 26.91
CA PRO A 75 -13.34 -21.94 27.92
C PRO A 75 -12.60 -21.59 29.22
N TYR A 76 -12.93 -20.44 29.80
CA TYR A 76 -12.48 -20.01 31.12
C TYR A 76 -13.66 -19.89 32.07
N ILE A 77 -13.34 -20.03 33.35
CA ILE A 77 -14.30 -19.92 34.46
C ILE A 77 -14.41 -18.44 34.85
N ARG A 78 -15.64 -17.95 35.01
CA ARG A 78 -15.91 -16.64 35.62
C ARG A 78 -16.37 -16.84 37.04
N TYR A 79 -15.64 -16.24 37.98
CA TYR A 79 -15.99 -16.25 39.39
C TYR A 79 -17.02 -15.18 39.72
N LEU A 80 -17.87 -15.53 40.69
CA LEU A 80 -18.97 -14.73 41.20
C LEU A 80 -18.73 -14.47 42.68
N TYR A 81 -19.03 -13.25 43.10
CA TYR A 81 -18.76 -12.71 44.42
C TYR A 81 -20.01 -12.05 44.97
N ASN A 82 -20.21 -12.18 46.28
CA ASN A 82 -21.33 -11.55 46.94
C ASN A 82 -21.17 -10.03 47.00
N ILE A 83 -22.12 -9.30 46.39
CA ILE A 83 -22.10 -7.83 46.36
C ILE A 83 -22.21 -7.20 47.75
N GLN A 84 -22.88 -7.86 48.69
CA GLN A 84 -23.07 -7.34 50.06
C GLN A 84 -21.77 -7.36 50.87
N MET A 85 -20.82 -8.24 50.49
CA MET A 85 -19.48 -8.29 51.07
C MET A 85 -18.48 -7.40 50.31
N ALA A 86 -18.84 -6.90 49.13
CA ALA A 86 -17.93 -6.12 48.31
C ALA A 86 -17.62 -4.77 48.96
N VAL A 87 -16.37 -4.32 48.82
CA VAL A 87 -15.90 -3.07 49.43
C VAL A 87 -15.56 -2.05 48.34
N PRO A 88 -15.65 -0.74 48.63
CA PRO A 88 -15.22 0.30 47.71
C PRO A 88 -13.79 0.07 47.20
N ARG A 89 -13.59 0.29 45.91
CA ARG A 89 -12.24 0.36 45.36
C ARG A 89 -11.56 1.59 45.93
N ARG A 90 -10.27 1.45 46.25
CA ARG A 90 -9.43 2.55 46.69
C ARG A 90 -9.47 3.68 45.66
N VAL A 91 -9.84 4.88 46.11
CA VAL A 91 -9.72 6.10 45.31
C VAL A 91 -8.23 6.48 45.24
N PRO A 92 -7.69 6.85 44.05
CA PRO A 92 -6.32 7.30 43.92
C PRO A 92 -6.03 8.51 44.82
N THR A 93 -4.88 8.52 45.50
CA THR A 93 -4.41 9.70 46.23
C THR A 93 -4.05 10.83 45.27
N ASP A 94 -3.87 12.06 45.77
CA ASP A 94 -3.55 13.24 44.96
C ASP A 94 -2.27 13.01 44.14
N ARG A 95 -1.23 12.48 44.79
CA ARG A 95 0.01 12.07 44.12
C ARG A 95 -0.21 11.02 43.04
N GLN A 96 -1.14 10.08 43.23
CA GLN A 96 -1.48 9.09 42.19
C GLN A 96 -2.28 9.73 41.05
N ARG A 97 -3.16 10.69 41.33
CA ARG A 97 -3.90 11.46 40.31
C ARG A 97 -2.95 12.29 39.46
N GLU A 98 -1.98 12.96 40.07
CA GLU A 98 -0.91 13.68 39.36
C GLU A 98 -0.08 12.74 38.48
N ALA A 99 0.32 11.58 39.01
CA ALA A 99 1.06 10.58 38.24
C ALA A 99 0.27 10.07 37.03
N ILE A 100 -1.03 9.79 37.18
CA ILE A 100 -1.92 9.40 36.08
C ILE A 100 -2.02 10.52 35.04
N THR A 101 -2.12 11.78 35.48
CA THR A 101 -2.21 12.95 34.59
C THR A 101 -0.92 13.11 33.78
N LYS A 102 0.24 13.04 34.45
CA LYS A 102 1.55 13.11 33.79
C LYS A 102 1.75 11.96 32.79
N MET A 103 1.35 10.74 33.16
CA MET A 103 1.38 9.58 32.28
C MET A 103 0.49 9.80 31.04
N ARG A 104 -0.74 10.30 31.21
CA ARG A 104 -1.64 10.61 30.09
C ARG A 104 -1.04 11.66 29.15
N ALA A 105 -0.47 12.73 29.70
CA ALA A 105 0.20 13.77 28.92
C ALA A 105 1.37 13.19 28.10
N ALA A 106 2.20 12.33 28.71
CA ALA A 106 3.28 11.65 28.02
C ALA A 106 2.79 10.73 26.89
N LEU A 107 1.69 9.97 27.11
CA LEU A 107 1.08 9.15 26.07
C LEU A 107 0.59 9.99 24.89
N VAL A 108 -0.09 11.11 25.15
CA VAL A 108 -0.51 12.03 24.08
C VAL A 108 0.69 12.51 23.29
N GLN A 109 1.76 12.93 23.96
CA GLN A 109 2.98 13.37 23.28
C GLN A 109 3.63 12.27 22.44
N THR A 110 3.74 11.04 22.97
CA THR A 110 4.41 9.91 22.28
C THR A 110 3.60 9.37 21.11
N TYR A 111 2.27 9.34 21.22
CA TYR A 111 1.38 8.69 20.26
C TYR A 111 0.62 9.67 19.37
N THR A 112 1.07 10.93 19.29
CA THR A 112 0.54 11.91 18.34
C THR A 112 1.47 12.10 17.15
N CYS A 113 0.91 12.01 15.95
CA CYS A 113 1.62 12.26 14.69
C CYS A 113 2.16 13.69 14.66
N LEU A 114 3.47 13.83 14.45
CA LEU A 114 4.16 15.12 14.41
C LEU A 114 3.73 16.03 13.24
N ARG A 115 3.04 15.47 12.24
CA ARG A 115 2.64 16.20 11.03
C ARG A 115 1.16 16.59 11.01
N CYS A 116 0.25 15.65 11.29
CA CYS A 116 -1.20 15.91 11.20
C CYS A 116 -1.92 15.94 12.55
N GLY A 117 -1.23 15.67 13.67
CA GLY A 117 -1.86 15.64 14.99
C GLY A 117 -2.73 14.39 15.26
N PHE A 118 -2.76 13.41 14.37
CA PHE A 118 -3.44 12.12 14.61
C PHE A 118 -2.92 11.45 15.89
N TYR A 119 -3.81 11.13 16.82
CA TYR A 119 -3.49 10.43 18.07
C TYR A 119 -3.84 8.94 17.99
N ASP A 120 -2.84 8.07 18.14
CA ASP A 120 -3.02 6.61 18.24
C ASP A 120 -3.46 6.22 19.67
N SER A 121 -4.77 6.07 19.85
CA SER A 121 -5.39 5.66 21.11
C SER A 121 -5.08 4.21 21.50
N SER A 122 -4.58 3.38 20.57
CA SER A 122 -4.13 2.02 20.88
C SER A 122 -2.79 2.01 21.61
N HIS A 123 -2.07 3.14 21.61
CA HIS A 123 -0.71 3.26 22.14
C HIS A 123 0.26 2.25 21.50
N GLY A 124 0.20 2.12 20.17
CA GLY A 124 1.07 1.23 19.38
C GLY A 124 0.69 -0.25 19.44
N ARG A 125 -0.48 -0.59 20.00
CA ARG A 125 -0.98 -1.98 20.03
C ARG A 125 -1.66 -2.39 18.74
N ASP A 126 -2.17 -1.45 17.96
CA ASP A 126 -2.68 -1.73 16.62
C ASP A 126 -1.53 -1.70 15.59
N LYS A 127 -1.28 -2.86 14.99
CA LYS A 127 -0.28 -3.04 13.95
C LYS A 127 -0.58 -2.29 12.64
N HIS A 128 -1.74 -1.67 12.47
CA HIS A 128 -2.09 -0.93 11.26
C HIS A 128 -2.06 0.60 11.43
N HIS A 129 -2.16 1.10 12.66
CA HIS A 129 -2.34 2.53 12.94
C HIS A 129 -1.26 3.14 13.83
N TYR A 130 -0.20 2.39 14.13
CA TYR A 130 0.90 2.87 14.97
C TYR A 130 1.78 3.91 14.27
N LEU A 131 2.34 4.81 15.07
CA LEU A 131 3.31 5.79 14.59
C LEU A 131 4.66 5.13 14.30
N ILE A 132 5.26 5.49 13.17
CA ILE A 132 6.60 5.05 12.80
C ILE A 132 7.45 6.30 12.60
N LEU A 133 8.53 6.43 13.39
CA LEU A 133 9.38 7.65 13.44
C LEU A 133 8.54 8.93 13.66
N GLY A 134 7.53 8.87 14.54
CA GLY A 134 6.69 10.02 14.88
C GLY A 134 5.60 10.38 13.86
N HIS A 135 5.43 9.62 12.78
CA HIS A 135 4.40 9.87 11.77
C HIS A 135 3.39 8.73 11.68
N CYS A 136 2.11 9.09 11.49
CA CYS A 136 1.06 8.12 11.21
C CYS A 136 1.25 7.51 9.79
N PRO A 137 0.60 6.37 9.50
CA PRO A 137 0.74 5.70 8.20
C PRO A 137 0.46 6.62 7.00
N GLY A 138 -0.59 7.45 7.08
CA GLY A 138 -0.94 8.39 6.01
C GLY A 138 0.13 9.47 5.77
N CYS A 139 0.58 10.14 6.84
CA CYS A 139 1.62 11.16 6.72
C CYS A 139 2.95 10.58 6.24
N ARG A 140 3.31 9.37 6.67
CA ARG A 140 4.49 8.65 6.18
C ARG A 140 4.34 8.33 4.70
N TRP A 141 3.18 7.86 4.27
CA TRP A 141 2.92 7.57 2.87
C TRP A 141 3.16 8.79 2.00
N GLU A 142 2.58 9.94 2.37
CA GLU A 142 2.79 11.20 1.67
C GLU A 142 4.24 11.67 1.64
N ILE A 143 4.99 11.55 2.75
CA ILE A 143 6.42 11.88 2.79
C ILE A 143 7.18 11.01 1.79
N GLN A 144 6.94 9.70 1.81
CA GLN A 144 7.56 8.76 0.86
C GLN A 144 7.15 9.04 -0.58
N GLN A 145 5.92 9.49 -0.83
CA GLN A 145 5.50 9.86 -2.19
C GLN A 145 6.28 11.08 -2.68
N LYS A 146 6.46 12.10 -1.83
CA LYS A 146 7.27 13.27 -2.16
C LYS A 146 8.73 12.90 -2.43
N GLU A 147 9.32 12.04 -1.61
CA GLU A 147 10.68 11.52 -1.84
C GLU A 147 10.81 10.84 -3.21
N ARG A 148 9.85 9.98 -3.56
CA ARG A 148 9.82 9.28 -4.87
C ARG A 148 9.59 10.24 -6.04
N GLN A 149 8.79 11.28 -5.87
CA GLN A 149 8.62 12.34 -6.86
C GLN A 149 9.95 13.06 -7.11
N VAL A 150 10.68 13.39 -6.04
CA VAL A 150 12.01 14.00 -6.14
C VAL A 150 12.99 13.05 -6.83
N GLU A 151 13.04 11.77 -6.45
CA GLU A 151 13.90 10.76 -7.10
C GLU A 151 13.64 10.65 -8.61
N ALA A 152 12.37 10.62 -9.03
CA ALA A 152 12.00 10.58 -10.44
C ALA A 152 12.43 11.85 -11.20
N CYS A 153 12.29 13.02 -10.58
CA CYS A 153 12.71 14.29 -11.17
C CYS A 153 14.25 14.36 -11.29
N LEU A 154 14.98 13.96 -10.25
CA LEU A 154 16.44 13.91 -10.25
C LEU A 154 16.97 12.93 -11.30
N TRP A 155 16.37 11.73 -11.39
CA TRP A 155 16.70 10.77 -12.44
C TRP A 155 16.52 11.37 -13.83
N ALA A 156 15.41 12.08 -14.08
CA ALA A 156 15.16 12.71 -15.38
C ALA A 156 16.18 13.81 -15.68
N ALA A 157 16.51 14.65 -14.69
CA ALA A 157 17.54 15.68 -14.81
C ALA A 157 18.93 15.10 -15.10
N GLU A 158 19.31 14.02 -14.42
CA GLU A 158 20.53 13.28 -14.69
C GLU A 158 20.53 12.64 -16.08
N TYR A 159 19.39 12.09 -16.51
CA TYR A 159 19.25 11.48 -17.83
C TYR A 159 19.52 12.49 -18.94
N ILE A 160 18.95 13.70 -18.85
CA ILE A 160 19.17 14.76 -19.83
C ILE A 160 20.64 15.21 -19.86
N LYS A 161 21.33 15.21 -18.72
CA LYS A 161 22.76 15.56 -18.60
C LYS A 161 23.68 14.49 -19.19
N LYS A 162 23.23 13.24 -19.37
CA LYS A 162 23.98 12.25 -20.14
C LYS A 162 24.23 12.85 -21.52
N THR A 163 25.49 12.89 -21.94
CA THR A 163 25.94 13.48 -23.23
C THR A 163 24.99 13.09 -24.37
N SER A 164 24.86 13.92 -25.43
CA SER A 164 23.90 13.86 -26.57
C SER A 164 23.91 12.59 -27.44
N THR A 165 24.13 11.44 -26.82
CA THR A 165 24.30 10.08 -27.33
C THR A 165 23.09 9.21 -26.97
N TRP A 166 21.94 9.85 -26.73
CA TRP A 166 20.67 9.19 -26.49
C TRP A 166 19.58 9.72 -27.44
N VAL A 167 18.60 8.87 -27.69
CA VAL A 167 17.42 9.15 -28.52
C VAL A 167 16.17 8.67 -27.81
N VAL A 168 15.03 9.27 -28.15
CA VAL A 168 13.70 8.74 -27.83
C VAL A 168 13.20 7.95 -29.02
N LEU A 169 12.62 6.78 -28.79
CA LEU A 169 12.05 5.93 -29.81
C LEU A 169 10.61 5.59 -29.43
N ASP A 170 9.76 5.54 -30.44
CA ASP A 170 8.39 5.06 -30.32
C ASP A 170 8.00 4.34 -31.61
N SER A 171 7.04 3.40 -31.52
CA SER A 171 6.60 2.59 -32.64
C SER A 171 5.08 2.35 -32.64
N GLU A 172 4.50 2.35 -33.84
CA GLU A 172 3.16 1.81 -34.08
C GLU A 172 3.30 0.41 -34.69
N THR A 173 2.37 -0.48 -34.32
CA THR A 173 2.50 -1.91 -34.60
C THR A 173 1.19 -2.50 -35.09
N THR A 174 1.25 -3.66 -35.75
CA THR A 174 0.05 -4.40 -36.16
C THR A 174 -0.73 -5.01 -35.00
N GLY A 175 -0.30 -4.83 -33.76
CA GLY A 175 -0.83 -5.52 -32.58
C GLY A 175 0.19 -5.66 -31.46
N LEU A 176 -0.17 -6.42 -30.42
CA LEU A 176 0.62 -6.53 -29.18
C LEU A 176 1.36 -7.86 -29.01
N GLY A 177 1.08 -8.85 -29.85
CA GLY A 177 1.57 -10.23 -29.76
C GLY A 177 2.99 -10.42 -30.32
N ASP A 178 3.49 -11.66 -30.27
CA ASP A 178 4.84 -12.00 -30.74
C ASP A 178 4.94 -12.18 -32.26
N SER A 179 3.80 -12.22 -32.94
CA SER A 179 3.73 -12.33 -34.40
C SER A 179 3.52 -10.98 -35.09
N ASP A 180 3.35 -9.91 -34.32
CA ASP A 180 3.11 -8.56 -34.81
C ASP A 180 4.39 -7.87 -35.26
N GLU A 181 4.21 -6.90 -36.15
CA GLU A 181 5.31 -6.19 -36.81
C GLU A 181 5.18 -4.69 -36.55
N ILE A 182 6.32 -4.00 -36.58
CA ILE A 182 6.36 -2.53 -36.57
C ILE A 182 5.91 -2.01 -37.93
N ILE A 183 4.94 -1.09 -37.93
CA ILE A 183 4.38 -0.43 -39.11
C ILE A 183 4.65 1.08 -39.16
N GLU A 184 5.08 1.68 -38.05
CA GLU A 184 5.68 3.00 -38.01
C GLU A 184 6.78 3.02 -36.95
N LEU A 185 7.89 3.71 -37.23
CA LEU A 185 8.94 3.91 -36.25
C LEU A 185 9.42 5.35 -36.33
N ALA A 186 9.51 6.00 -35.18
CA ALA A 186 10.13 7.31 -35.06
C ALA A 186 11.28 7.27 -34.05
N ILE A 187 12.31 8.05 -34.36
CA ILE A 187 13.44 8.27 -33.48
C ILE A 187 13.70 9.77 -33.41
N VAL A 188 13.72 10.31 -32.20
CA VAL A 188 13.88 11.73 -31.91
C VAL A 188 15.15 11.93 -31.08
N SER A 189 15.96 12.91 -31.42
CA SER A 189 17.17 13.25 -30.66
C SER A 189 16.83 13.92 -29.33
N ALA A 190 17.82 14.02 -28.43
CA ALA A 190 17.71 14.79 -27.19
C ALA A 190 17.25 16.25 -27.39
N SER A 191 17.54 16.87 -28.55
CA SER A 191 17.09 18.23 -28.86
C SER A 191 15.63 18.31 -29.30
N GLY A 192 14.99 17.18 -29.61
CA GLY A 192 13.64 17.12 -30.19
C GLY A 192 13.64 17.04 -31.71
N ALA A 193 14.80 16.96 -32.36
CA ALA A 193 14.86 16.81 -33.81
C ALA A 193 14.54 15.36 -34.21
N VAL A 194 13.65 15.18 -35.18
CA VAL A 194 13.36 13.86 -35.76
C VAL A 194 14.58 13.40 -36.55
N VAL A 195 15.22 12.32 -36.09
CA VAL A 195 16.41 11.74 -36.77
C VAL A 195 16.04 10.58 -37.69
N PHE A 196 14.87 9.98 -37.46
CA PHE A 196 14.27 8.99 -38.34
C PHE A 196 12.75 8.98 -38.12
N SER A 197 11.98 8.89 -39.19
CA SER A 197 10.54 8.65 -39.15
C SER A 197 10.13 7.99 -40.46
N SER A 198 9.47 6.84 -40.38
CA SER A 198 8.98 6.13 -41.55
C SER A 198 7.83 5.22 -41.17
N LEU A 199 6.84 5.14 -42.06
CA LEU A 199 5.99 3.95 -42.16
C LEU A 199 6.83 2.77 -42.63
N ILE A 200 6.41 1.56 -42.29
CA ILE A 200 7.11 0.32 -42.65
C ILE A 200 6.08 -0.68 -43.16
N GLN A 201 6.29 -1.18 -44.37
CA GLN A 201 5.43 -2.21 -44.94
C GLN A 201 5.61 -3.54 -44.18
N PRO A 202 4.55 -4.11 -43.57
CA PRO A 202 4.61 -5.42 -42.93
C PRO A 202 4.68 -6.55 -43.98
N GLN A 203 5.13 -7.75 -43.60
CA GLN A 203 5.21 -8.89 -44.54
C GLN A 203 3.83 -9.36 -45.01
N ASP A 204 2.83 -9.25 -44.14
CA ASP A 204 1.44 -9.57 -44.44
C ASP A 204 0.56 -8.30 -44.26
N PRO A 205 0.44 -7.45 -45.30
CA PRO A 205 -0.41 -6.27 -45.27
C PRO A 205 -1.90 -6.61 -45.09
N ALA A 206 -2.31 -7.86 -45.33
CA ALA A 206 -3.69 -8.30 -45.23
C ALA A 206 -4.07 -8.77 -43.81
N ARG A 207 -3.14 -8.73 -42.85
CA ARG A 207 -3.40 -9.13 -41.47
C ARG A 207 -4.43 -8.18 -40.82
N HIS A 208 -5.61 -8.73 -40.56
CA HIS A 208 -6.76 -8.01 -40.03
C HIS A 208 -6.65 -7.75 -38.51
N ASP A 209 -5.76 -6.85 -38.09
CA ASP A 209 -5.84 -6.15 -36.79
C ASP A 209 -4.91 -4.92 -36.74
N LEU A 210 -4.89 -4.11 -37.80
CA LEU A 210 -3.93 -2.99 -37.92
C LEU A 210 -4.14 -1.85 -36.93
N ALA A 211 -4.91 -2.00 -35.84
CA ALA A 211 -5.17 -0.95 -34.85
C ALA A 211 -5.48 0.46 -35.44
N THR A 212 -5.97 0.53 -36.68
CA THR A 212 -6.08 1.77 -37.47
C THR A 212 -6.96 2.82 -36.79
N HIS A 213 -7.94 2.38 -35.98
CA HIS A 213 -8.79 3.26 -35.20
C HIS A 213 -8.05 3.99 -34.06
N ILE A 214 -6.87 3.52 -33.68
CA ILE A 214 -5.99 4.12 -32.68
C ILE A 214 -5.02 5.10 -33.36
N HIS A 215 -4.18 4.61 -34.27
CA HIS A 215 -3.07 5.40 -34.85
C HIS A 215 -3.35 5.99 -36.24
N GLY A 216 -4.49 5.66 -36.86
CA GLY A 216 -4.89 6.23 -38.16
C GLY A 216 -4.07 5.76 -39.37
N ILE A 217 -3.25 4.72 -39.23
CA ILE A 217 -2.43 4.17 -40.33
C ILE A 217 -3.26 3.15 -41.10
N THR A 218 -3.50 3.42 -42.38
CA THR A 218 -4.31 2.56 -43.23
C THR A 218 -3.47 1.56 -44.02
N PRO A 219 -4.03 0.41 -44.45
CA PRO A 219 -3.33 -0.54 -45.32
C PRO A 219 -2.77 0.11 -46.60
N GLU A 220 -3.48 1.08 -47.17
CA GLU A 220 -3.07 1.78 -48.40
C GLU A 220 -1.79 2.60 -48.17
N MET A 221 -1.66 3.23 -47.00
CA MET A 221 -0.43 3.94 -46.63
C MET A 221 0.76 2.97 -46.53
N LEU A 222 0.52 1.76 -46.02
CA LEU A 222 1.54 0.72 -45.84
C LEU A 222 1.94 0.04 -47.16
N GLN A 223 1.05 -0.05 -48.14
CA GLN A 223 1.35 -0.65 -49.46
C GLN A 223 2.45 0.10 -50.21
N THR A 224 2.54 1.42 -50.01
CA THR A 224 3.56 2.27 -50.64
C THR A 224 4.73 2.60 -49.72
N ALA A 225 4.70 2.13 -48.47
CA ALA A 225 5.77 2.36 -47.50
C ALA A 225 7.01 1.51 -47.84
N PRO A 226 8.21 1.93 -47.43
CA PRO A 226 9.40 1.09 -47.55
C PRO A 226 9.27 -0.16 -46.68
N THR A 227 9.86 -1.25 -47.13
CA THR A 227 9.98 -2.51 -46.39
C THR A 227 10.99 -2.38 -45.24
N PHE A 228 10.87 -3.25 -44.23
CA PHE A 228 11.82 -3.25 -43.11
C PHE A 228 13.30 -3.37 -43.54
N PRO A 229 13.69 -4.23 -44.51
CA PRO A 229 15.07 -4.29 -45.02
C PRO A 229 15.59 -2.98 -45.62
N GLU A 230 14.73 -2.14 -46.20
CA GLU A 230 15.13 -0.86 -46.79
C GLU A 230 15.44 0.19 -45.73
N VAL A 231 14.67 0.22 -44.64
CA VAL A 231 14.89 1.18 -43.54
C VAL A 231 15.89 0.70 -42.49
N TRP A 232 16.11 -0.62 -42.37
CA TRP A 232 16.94 -1.22 -41.33
C TRP A 232 18.39 -0.70 -41.29
N PRO A 233 19.12 -0.51 -42.41
CA PRO A 233 20.48 0.03 -42.37
C PRO A 233 20.57 1.38 -41.64
N THR A 234 19.56 2.23 -41.82
CA THR A 234 19.46 3.54 -41.17
C THR A 234 19.18 3.37 -39.67
N ILE A 235 18.17 2.59 -39.30
CA ILE A 235 17.80 2.31 -37.90
C ILE A 235 19.00 1.72 -37.15
N LYS A 236 19.65 0.70 -37.73
CA LYS A 236 20.84 0.05 -37.17
C LYS A 236 21.99 1.03 -36.96
N THR A 237 22.22 1.95 -37.90
CA THR A 237 23.27 2.97 -37.79
C THR A 237 22.97 3.95 -36.65
N ILE A 238 21.71 4.37 -36.52
CA ILE A 238 21.24 5.24 -35.42
C ILE A 238 21.42 4.54 -34.07
N LEU A 239 20.93 3.31 -33.90
CA LEU A 239 21.07 2.55 -32.64
C LEU A 239 22.52 2.20 -32.31
N ARG A 240 23.42 2.15 -33.32
CA ARG A 240 24.86 2.02 -33.09
C ARG A 240 25.52 3.34 -32.72
N ARG A 241 24.99 4.48 -33.13
CA ARG A 241 25.50 5.80 -32.79
C ARG A 241 25.03 6.22 -31.40
N TYR A 242 23.76 6.05 -31.11
CA TYR A 242 23.12 6.40 -29.84
C TYR A 242 23.09 5.16 -28.95
N ARG A 243 23.89 5.17 -27.89
CA ARG A 243 24.07 4.01 -26.98
C ARG A 243 22.94 3.87 -25.97
N ASN A 244 22.08 4.88 -25.84
CA ASN A 244 20.94 4.87 -24.94
C ASN A 244 19.67 5.20 -25.75
N VAL A 245 18.62 4.43 -25.52
CA VAL A 245 17.31 4.59 -26.14
C VAL A 245 16.31 4.74 -25.01
N LEU A 246 15.66 5.89 -24.94
CA LEU A 246 14.54 6.14 -24.05
C LEU A 246 13.25 5.77 -24.78
N VAL A 247 12.36 5.06 -24.11
CA VAL A 247 11.05 4.70 -24.65
C VAL A 247 10.04 4.79 -23.52
N TYR A 248 8.80 5.12 -23.84
CA TYR A 248 7.69 5.03 -22.89
C TYR A 248 7.10 3.62 -22.99
N ASN A 249 7.41 2.74 -22.03
CA ASN A 249 7.19 1.27 -22.09
C ASN A 249 8.24 0.51 -22.94
N ALA A 250 9.51 0.69 -22.60
CA ALA A 250 10.64 0.20 -23.40
C ALA A 250 10.66 -1.32 -23.71
N ASP A 251 10.12 -2.16 -22.84
CA ASP A 251 10.09 -3.61 -23.07
C ASP A 251 9.21 -3.97 -24.28
N PHE A 252 8.16 -3.19 -24.55
CA PHE A 252 7.27 -3.40 -25.68
C PHE A 252 7.98 -3.15 -27.02
N ASP A 253 8.45 -1.91 -27.25
CA ASP A 253 9.11 -1.51 -28.49
C ASP A 253 10.39 -2.31 -28.74
N ARG A 254 11.20 -2.52 -27.70
CA ARG A 254 12.43 -3.30 -27.83
C ARG A 254 12.14 -4.73 -28.27
N ARG A 255 11.11 -5.36 -27.70
CA ARG A 255 10.70 -6.72 -28.06
C ARG A 255 10.24 -6.77 -29.51
N LEU A 256 9.34 -5.89 -29.93
CA LEU A 256 8.80 -5.91 -31.29
C LEU A 256 9.84 -5.51 -32.34
N LEU A 257 10.72 -4.56 -32.06
CA LEU A 257 11.82 -4.22 -32.97
C LEU A 257 12.80 -5.38 -33.13
N ARG A 258 13.08 -6.11 -32.04
CA ARG A 258 13.90 -7.32 -32.09
C ARG A 258 13.23 -8.42 -32.92
N LEU A 259 11.95 -8.73 -32.67
CA LEU A 259 11.21 -9.76 -33.40
C LEU A 259 11.09 -9.42 -34.89
N THR A 260 10.78 -8.16 -35.21
CA THR A 260 10.76 -7.66 -36.59
C THR A 260 12.14 -7.81 -37.23
N ALA A 261 13.22 -7.42 -36.56
CA ALA A 261 14.57 -7.59 -37.10
C ALA A 261 14.95 -9.06 -37.34
N GLU A 262 14.64 -9.95 -36.38
CA GLU A 262 14.94 -11.38 -36.47
C GLU A 262 14.21 -12.06 -37.64
N ARG A 263 12.97 -11.63 -37.94
CA ARG A 263 12.19 -12.10 -39.09
C ARG A 263 12.89 -11.91 -40.44
N TYR A 264 13.71 -10.86 -40.55
CA TYR A 264 14.52 -10.56 -41.74
C TYR A 264 15.99 -11.00 -41.60
N GLY A 265 16.31 -11.84 -40.60
CA GLY A 265 17.66 -12.34 -40.37
C GLY A 265 18.63 -11.33 -39.76
N TYR A 266 18.12 -10.22 -39.23
CA TYR A 266 18.92 -9.19 -38.58
C TYR A 266 18.99 -9.38 -37.06
N ARG A 267 19.94 -8.67 -36.43
CA ARG A 267 20.11 -8.64 -34.97
C ARG A 267 20.13 -7.21 -34.48
N LEU A 268 19.40 -6.95 -33.40
CA LEU A 268 19.38 -5.65 -32.76
C LEU A 268 20.78 -5.30 -32.22
N PRO A 269 21.32 -4.10 -32.50
CA PRO A 269 22.57 -3.65 -31.89
C PRO A 269 22.48 -3.60 -30.37
N SER A 270 23.63 -3.74 -29.70
CA SER A 270 23.72 -3.49 -28.25
C SER A 270 23.51 -2.00 -27.98
N ALA A 271 22.45 -1.69 -27.23
CA ALA A 271 22.12 -0.38 -26.71
C ALA A 271 21.46 -0.55 -25.33
N LYS A 272 21.58 0.46 -24.47
CA LYS A 272 20.85 0.53 -23.22
C LYS A 272 19.44 1.05 -23.51
N TRP A 273 18.42 0.30 -23.09
CA TRP A 273 17.02 0.70 -23.21
C TRP A 273 16.54 1.14 -21.84
N GLU A 274 15.96 2.33 -21.77
CA GLU A 274 15.51 2.95 -20.53
C GLU A 274 14.03 3.24 -20.67
N ASP A 275 13.26 2.84 -19.66
CA ASP A 275 11.80 2.97 -19.65
C ASP A 275 11.39 4.20 -18.86
N LEU A 276 10.78 5.18 -19.54
CA LEU A 276 10.27 6.41 -18.92
C LEU A 276 8.99 6.17 -18.10
N MET A 277 8.23 5.12 -18.39
CA MET A 277 6.94 4.86 -17.75
C MET A 277 7.12 4.48 -16.28
N GLN A 278 8.20 3.80 -15.92
CA GLN A 278 8.50 3.39 -14.54
C GLN A 278 8.76 4.56 -13.59
N PRO A 279 9.74 5.47 -13.86
CA PRO A 279 9.93 6.64 -13.02
C PRO A 279 8.71 7.56 -13.03
N TYR A 280 7.99 7.68 -14.15
CA TYR A 280 6.74 8.44 -14.17
C TYR A 280 5.64 7.81 -13.29
N ALA A 281 5.48 6.49 -13.30
CA ALA A 281 4.50 5.81 -12.43
C ALA A 281 4.80 6.04 -10.93
N ALA A 282 6.09 6.04 -10.55
CA ALA A 282 6.53 6.38 -9.20
C ALA A 282 6.24 7.84 -8.84
N TYR A 283 6.50 8.77 -9.77
CA TYR A 283 6.15 10.18 -9.61
C TYR A 283 4.63 10.40 -9.46
N HIS A 284 3.83 9.69 -10.25
CA HIS A 284 2.37 9.79 -10.22
C HIS A 284 1.77 9.29 -8.90
N GLY A 285 2.40 8.30 -8.25
CA GLY A 285 2.04 7.89 -6.89
C GLY A 285 0.82 6.95 -6.77
N ALA A 286 0.27 6.46 -7.89
CA ALA A 286 -0.88 5.54 -7.89
C ALA A 286 -0.49 4.11 -7.47
N TRP A 287 -0.38 3.87 -6.16
CA TRP A 287 0.04 2.60 -5.59
C TRP A 287 -1.02 1.50 -5.70
N ASN A 288 -0.61 0.32 -6.14
CA ASN A 288 -1.44 -0.88 -6.16
C ASN A 288 -0.97 -1.87 -5.09
N SER A 289 -1.82 -2.11 -4.08
CA SER A 289 -1.51 -2.99 -2.95
C SER A 289 -1.38 -4.47 -3.34
N TYR A 290 -2.08 -4.92 -4.38
CA TYR A 290 -2.03 -6.30 -4.86
C TYR A 290 -0.69 -6.59 -5.55
N TYR A 291 -0.28 -5.75 -6.48
CA TYR A 291 0.98 -5.90 -7.21
C TYR A 291 2.20 -5.38 -6.45
N ARG A 292 1.99 -4.65 -5.35
CA ARG A 292 3.05 -3.99 -4.54
C ARG A 292 3.95 -3.11 -5.39
N SER A 293 3.34 -2.40 -6.34
CA SER A 293 4.03 -1.54 -7.30
C SER A 293 3.14 -0.34 -7.64
N TYR A 294 3.74 0.64 -8.32
CA TYR A 294 2.97 1.72 -8.91
C TYR A 294 2.27 1.27 -10.17
N THR A 295 1.03 1.72 -10.32
CA THR A 295 0.24 1.48 -11.52
C THR A 295 0.85 2.28 -12.66
N TRP A 296 1.22 1.60 -13.73
CA TRP A 296 1.69 2.23 -14.96
C TRP A 296 0.62 3.14 -15.54
N GLN A 297 1.05 4.30 -16.04
CA GLN A 297 0.17 5.32 -16.59
C GLN A 297 0.37 5.42 -18.10
N LYS A 298 -0.69 5.74 -18.84
CA LYS A 298 -0.59 6.02 -20.28
C LYS A 298 0.21 7.29 -20.53
N LEU A 299 0.87 7.38 -21.69
CA LEU A 299 1.65 8.56 -22.07
C LEU A 299 0.79 9.83 -22.10
N GLY A 300 -0.43 9.75 -22.64
CA GLY A 300 -1.38 10.89 -22.63
C GLY A 300 -1.66 11.40 -21.20
N THR A 301 -1.92 10.49 -20.26
CA THR A 301 -2.08 10.85 -18.82
C THR A 301 -0.84 11.53 -18.26
N ALA A 302 0.35 11.11 -18.68
CA ALA A 302 1.60 11.78 -18.30
C ALA A 302 1.71 13.19 -18.85
N CYS A 303 1.32 13.38 -20.11
CA CYS A 303 1.33 14.68 -20.75
C CYS A 303 0.34 15.64 -20.08
N ASP A 304 -0.91 15.19 -19.87
CA ASP A 304 -1.97 15.96 -19.23
C ASP A 304 -1.55 16.43 -17.83
N MET A 305 -1.05 15.51 -17.00
CA MET A 305 -0.68 15.79 -15.61
C MET A 305 0.55 16.69 -15.48
N LEU A 306 1.47 16.63 -16.45
CA LEU A 306 2.70 17.43 -16.43
C LEU A 306 2.57 18.74 -17.21
N GLY A 307 1.47 18.97 -17.92
CA GLY A 307 1.26 20.13 -18.80
C GLY A 307 2.15 20.10 -20.04
N VAL A 308 2.39 18.91 -20.61
CA VAL A 308 3.15 18.74 -21.85
C VAL A 308 2.18 18.88 -23.02
N GLU A 309 2.47 19.82 -23.93
CA GLU A 309 1.72 19.96 -25.17
C GLU A 309 1.97 18.73 -26.07
N THR A 310 0.90 18.05 -26.44
CA THR A 310 0.94 16.94 -27.39
C THR A 310 0.83 17.48 -28.82
N PRO A 311 1.76 17.14 -29.73
CA PRO A 311 1.66 17.51 -31.14
C PRO A 311 0.34 17.03 -31.77
N GLU A 312 -0.11 17.71 -32.83
CA GLU A 312 -1.23 17.21 -33.65
C GLU A 312 -0.90 15.81 -34.20
N GLY A 313 -1.88 14.89 -34.13
CA GLY A 313 -1.68 13.49 -34.51
C GLY A 313 -1.21 12.58 -33.36
N SER A 314 -1.74 12.77 -32.14
CA SER A 314 -1.65 11.77 -31.05
C SER A 314 -1.89 10.36 -31.60
N HIS A 315 -1.07 9.38 -31.18
CA HIS A 315 -1.01 8.03 -31.77
C HIS A 315 -0.32 7.96 -33.14
N ARG A 316 0.70 8.80 -33.33
CA ARG A 316 1.70 8.61 -34.38
C ARG A 316 3.05 8.52 -33.71
N ALA A 317 3.90 7.62 -34.17
CA ALA A 317 5.17 7.34 -33.50
C ALA A 317 6.02 8.61 -33.29
N THR A 318 5.97 9.54 -34.24
CA THR A 318 6.73 10.80 -34.11
C THR A 318 6.17 11.71 -33.01
N ALA A 319 4.84 11.85 -32.93
CA ALA A 319 4.18 12.68 -31.93
C ALA A 319 4.34 12.07 -30.53
N ASP A 320 4.27 10.75 -30.41
CA ASP A 320 4.38 10.03 -29.14
C ASP A 320 5.85 10.04 -28.65
N ALA A 321 6.84 9.85 -29.52
CA ALA A 321 8.26 10.03 -29.18
C ALA A 321 8.58 11.47 -28.71
N GLN A 322 7.98 12.48 -29.34
CA GLN A 322 8.13 13.88 -28.91
C GLN A 322 7.44 14.13 -27.56
N SER A 323 6.27 13.54 -27.35
CA SER A 323 5.51 13.63 -26.09
C SER A 323 6.29 12.97 -24.93
N ALA A 324 6.88 11.79 -25.16
CA ALA A 324 7.76 11.14 -24.20
C ALA A 324 8.99 12.00 -23.87
N LEU A 325 9.61 12.65 -24.87
CA LEU A 325 10.68 13.63 -24.63
C LEU A 325 10.17 14.82 -23.78
N GLY A 326 8.96 15.29 -24.05
CA GLY A 326 8.30 16.34 -23.27
C GLY A 326 8.09 15.95 -21.81
N VAL A 327 7.60 14.74 -21.54
CA VAL A 327 7.45 14.18 -20.18
C VAL A 327 8.78 14.13 -19.46
N LEU A 328 9.85 13.62 -20.10
CA LEU A 328 11.19 13.62 -19.51
C LEU A 328 11.66 15.03 -19.13
N LYS A 329 11.54 15.99 -20.06
CA LYS A 329 11.92 17.40 -19.81
C LYS A 329 11.09 18.03 -18.70
N ALA A 330 9.80 17.73 -18.64
CA ALA A 330 8.89 18.25 -17.63
C ALA A 330 9.19 17.70 -16.22
N LEU A 331 9.57 16.42 -16.11
CA LEU A 331 10.07 15.84 -14.86
C LEU A 331 11.42 16.47 -14.46
N ALA A 332 12.35 16.60 -15.40
CA ALA A 332 13.66 17.20 -15.13
C ALA A 332 13.55 18.66 -14.65
N ALA A 333 12.68 19.47 -15.26
CA ALA A 333 12.46 20.86 -14.85
C ALA A 333 11.91 20.99 -13.42
N ARG A 334 11.21 19.97 -12.92
CA ARG A 334 10.69 19.94 -11.56
C ARG A 334 11.75 19.61 -10.51
N ALA A 335 12.88 19.03 -10.89
CA ALA A 335 14.01 18.78 -9.98
C ALA A 335 14.58 20.08 -9.39
N ASP A 336 14.58 21.17 -10.15
CA ASP A 336 15.06 22.48 -9.69
C ASP A 336 14.03 23.21 -8.81
N SER A 337 12.76 22.79 -8.86
CA SER A 337 11.65 23.39 -8.09
C SER A 337 11.46 22.77 -6.72
N SER A 338 11.87 21.51 -6.53
CA SER A 338 11.77 20.79 -5.25
C SER A 338 12.60 21.38 -4.11
N ASP A 339 13.56 22.28 -4.42
CA ASP A 339 14.35 22.99 -3.41
C ASP A 339 13.67 24.25 -2.84
N LYS A 340 12.60 24.77 -3.47
CA LYS A 340 12.10 26.13 -3.18
C LYS A 340 10.77 26.23 -2.43
N ASP A 341 9.91 25.20 -2.40
CA ASP A 341 8.53 25.40 -1.93
C ASP A 341 7.96 24.35 -0.95
N ASP A 342 8.78 23.49 -0.34
CA ASP A 342 8.22 22.47 0.55
C ASP A 342 9.19 22.00 1.65
N SER A 343 9.72 22.95 2.43
CA SER A 343 10.31 22.60 3.72
C SER A 343 9.19 22.04 4.62
N PRO A 344 9.19 20.73 4.97
CA PRO A 344 8.17 20.18 5.85
C PRO A 344 8.57 20.47 7.30
N LEU A 345 8.74 21.75 7.64
CA LEU A 345 9.12 22.22 8.96
C LEU A 345 8.35 23.49 9.31
N LYS A 346 7.03 23.36 9.39
CA LYS A 346 6.27 24.13 10.38
C LYS A 346 5.71 23.13 11.38
N THR A 347 6.51 22.87 12.41
CA THR A 347 6.00 22.47 13.72
C THR A 347 4.94 23.49 14.12
N VAL A 348 3.68 23.19 13.86
CA VAL A 348 2.59 23.89 14.55
C VAL A 348 2.74 23.45 16.00
N ALA A 349 3.16 24.39 16.85
CA ALA A 349 3.05 24.22 18.28
C ALA A 349 1.57 24.01 18.59
N LEU A 350 1.17 22.74 18.71
CA LEU A 350 -0.09 22.39 19.32
C LEU A 350 0.04 22.81 20.78
N GLU A 351 -0.48 24.01 21.08
CA GLU A 351 -0.97 24.30 22.42
C GLU A 351 -2.03 23.24 22.72
N ALA A 352 -1.56 22.15 23.32
CA ALA A 352 -2.39 21.03 23.70
C ALA A 352 -3.31 21.48 24.84
N SER A 353 -4.44 22.10 24.49
CA SER A 353 -5.61 22.01 25.34
C SER A 353 -6.10 20.56 25.23
N PRO A 354 -6.06 19.76 26.31
CA PRO A 354 -6.62 18.43 26.26
C PRO A 354 -8.10 18.55 25.93
N PRO A 355 -8.67 17.70 25.05
CA PRO A 355 -10.11 17.56 25.03
C PRO A 355 -10.50 17.04 26.41
N LEU A 356 -11.06 17.92 27.25
CA LEU A 356 -11.88 17.55 28.40
C LEU A 356 -13.21 17.00 27.86
N GLY A 357 -13.12 15.91 27.10
CA GLY A 357 -14.22 14.99 26.92
C GLY A 357 -14.05 13.95 28.00
N GLU A 358 -15.01 13.86 28.91
CA GLU A 358 -15.19 12.67 29.73
C GLU A 358 -15.25 11.49 28.77
N ILE A 359 -14.16 10.71 28.70
CA ILE A 359 -14.21 9.38 28.12
C ILE A 359 -15.00 8.57 29.16
N GLU A 360 -16.32 8.71 29.11
CA GLU A 360 -17.21 7.65 29.54
C GLU A 360 -16.69 6.39 28.85
N ASN A 361 -16.26 5.43 29.68
CA ASN A 361 -15.82 4.13 29.19
C ASN A 361 -17.07 3.39 28.73
N GLU A 362 -17.63 3.79 27.58
CA GLU A 362 -18.57 2.97 26.84
C GLU A 362 -17.76 1.90 26.09
N ASP A 363 -17.95 0.68 26.60
CA ASP A 363 -18.14 -0.53 25.83
C ASP A 363 -17.22 -0.80 24.62
N HIS A 364 -16.23 -1.66 24.87
CA HIS A 364 -15.84 -2.66 23.88
C HIS A 364 -16.12 -4.06 24.43
N PRO A 365 -17.07 -4.82 23.84
CA PRO A 365 -17.36 -6.19 24.23
C PRO A 365 -16.53 -7.15 23.40
N PHE A 366 -15.27 -7.35 23.76
CA PHE A 366 -14.51 -8.55 23.37
C PHE A 366 -13.57 -8.98 24.49
#